data_AF-A0A3S0RWX4-F1
#
_entry.id   AF-A0A3S0RWX4-F1
#
_cell.length_a   1.000
_cell.length_b   1.000
_cell.length_c   1.000
_cell.angle_alpha   90.00
_cell.angle_beta   90.00
_cell.angle_gamma   90.00
#
_symmetry.space_group_name_H-M   'P 1'
#
loop_
_entity.id
_entity.type
_entity.pdbx_description
1 polymer ?
#
loop_
_entity_poly.entity_id
_entity_poly.type
_entity_poly.pdbx_seq_one_letter_code
_entity_poly.pdbx_strand_id
1 'polypeptide(L)'
;MTKTEPLTYFPSMFATCMLFQVIYVLCVVLWALFPELRGHAFLLDIFPQFKLLDVQSFFYGLIASGVYGWIVSATFVLFYNLWPTVAGLLWRRAA
;
A
#
# COMPACT_ATOMS: atom_id res chain seq x y z
N MET A 1 20.71 22.35 -0.33
CA MET A 1 20.84 21.08 -1.06
C MET A 1 20.79 19.96 -0.04
N THR A 2 19.62 19.37 0.17
CA THR A 2 19.48 18.20 1.05
C THR A 2 20.16 17.02 0.37
N LYS A 3 21.17 16.46 1.05
CA LYS A 3 21.82 15.23 0.65
C LYS A 3 20.72 14.17 0.51
N THR A 4 20.48 13.66 -0.70
CA THR A 4 19.47 12.62 -0.93
C THR A 4 20.01 11.33 -0.32
N GLU A 5 19.77 11.13 0.98
CA GLU A 5 20.07 9.87 1.62
C GLU A 5 19.15 8.78 1.05
N PRO A 6 19.68 7.58 0.77
CA PRO A 6 18.87 6.49 0.24
C PRO A 6 17.75 6.18 1.22
N LEU A 7 16.56 5.96 0.68
CA LEU A 7 15.37 5.71 1.50
C LEU A 7 15.50 4.33 2.15
N THR A 8 15.40 4.29 3.48
CA THR A 8 15.52 3.04 4.24
C THR A 8 14.26 2.19 4.06
N TYR A 9 14.45 0.92 3.68
CA TYR A 9 13.35 -0.02 3.41
C TYR A 9 12.46 -0.27 4.62
N PHE A 10 13.04 -0.47 5.80
CA PHE A 10 12.29 -0.86 6.99
C PHE A 10 11.24 0.19 7.43
N PRO A 11 11.57 1.47 7.66
CA PRO A 11 10.58 2.47 8.07
C PRO A 11 9.53 2.75 6.99
N SER A 12 9.91 2.70 5.71
CA SER A 12 8.96 2.88 4.61
C SER A 12 7.97 1.72 4.49
N MET A 13 8.41 0.48 4.75
CA MET A 13 7.53 -0.68 4.83
C MET A 13 6.51 -0.52 5.96
N PHE A 14 6.93 -0.14 7.17
CA PHE A 14 5.99 0.08 8.27
C PHE A 14 5.01 1.24 8.02
N ALA A 15 5.49 2.35 7.45
CA ALA A 15 4.64 3.50 7.16
C ALA A 15 3.53 3.15 6.15
N THR A 16 3.86 2.43 5.08
CA THR A 16 2.88 2.00 4.08
C THR A 16 1.90 0.98 4.65
N CYS A 17 2.36 0.01 5.44
CA CYS A 17 1.45 -0.92 6.13
C CYS A 17 0.44 -0.19 7.02
N MET A 18 0.91 0.75 7.85
CA MET A 18 0.01 1.51 8.74
C MET A 18 -1.02 2.30 7.93
N LEU A 19 -0.60 2.92 6.82
CA LEU A 19 -1.52 3.64 5.93
C LEU A 19 -2.59 2.72 5.33
N PHE A 20 -2.21 1.57 4.78
CA PHE A 20 -3.17 0.61 4.21
C PHE A 20 -4.09 0.01 5.27
N GLN A 21 -3.58 -0.26 6.48
CA GLN A 21 -4.40 -0.75 7.60
C GLN A 21 -5.40 0.29 8.08
N VAL A 22 -5.01 1.57 8.18
CA VAL A 22 -5.92 2.66 8.55
C VAL A 22 -7.02 2.82 7.50
N ILE A 23 -6.66 2.83 6.21
CA ILE A 23 -7.65 2.89 5.12
C ILE A 23 -8.59 1.69 5.19
N TYR A 24 -8.06 0.49 5.40
CA TYR A 24 -8.86 -0.72 5.54
C TYR A 24 -9.87 -0.63 6.70
N VAL A 25 -9.43 -0.23 7.89
CA VAL A 25 -10.32 -0.05 9.04
C VAL A 25 -11.36 1.04 8.77
N LEU A 26 -10.98 2.14 8.12
CA LEU A 26 -11.91 3.19 7.71
C LEU A 26 -12.98 2.66 6.75
N CYS A 27 -12.60 1.82 5.79
CA CYS A 27 -13.55 1.16 4.89
C CYS A 27 -14.53 0.26 5.65
N VAL A 28 -14.05 -0.52 6.62
CA VAL A 28 -14.91 -1.39 7.46
C VAL A 28 -15.88 -0.56 8.31
N VAL A 29 -15.42 0.55 8.89
CA VAL A 29 -16.27 1.45 9.70
C VAL A 29 -17.32 2.15 8.84
N LEU A 30 -16.93 2.67 7.66
CA LEU A 30 -17.87 3.27 6.73
C LEU A 30 -18.93 2.27 6.26
N TRP A 31 -18.55 1.01 6.05
CA TRP A 31 -19.48 -0.06 5.73
C TRP A 31 -20.48 -0.28 6.86
N ALA A 32 -20.01 -0.37 8.11
CA ALA A 32 -20.87 -0.57 9.26
C ALA A 32 -21.89 0.56 9.45
N LEU A 33 -21.54 1.80 9.08
CA LEU A 33 -22.42 2.97 9.21
C LEU A 33 -23.35 3.16 8.01
N PHE A 34 -22.91 2.83 6.78
CA PHE A 34 -23.65 3.09 5.55
C PHE A 34 -23.59 1.91 4.57
N PRO A 35 -24.41 0.86 4.76
CA PRO A 35 -24.34 -0.36 3.96
C PRO A 35 -24.73 -0.19 2.47
N GLU A 36 -25.38 0.92 2.10
CA GLU A 36 -25.92 1.18 0.75
C GLU A 36 -24.92 1.79 -0.25
N LEU A 37 -23.67 2.12 0.14
CA LEU A 37 -22.71 2.69 -0.82
C LEU A 37 -22.23 1.64 -1.84
N ARG A 38 -22.24 1.94 -3.14
CA ARG A 38 -21.75 1.01 -4.19
C ARG A 38 -20.24 0.76 -4.17
N GLY A 39 -19.45 1.59 -3.46
CA GLY A 39 -18.00 1.42 -3.33
C GLY A 39 -17.58 0.11 -2.64
N HIS A 40 -18.50 -0.53 -1.93
CA HIS A 40 -18.32 -1.80 -1.25
C HIS A 40 -18.06 -3.00 -2.18
N ALA A 41 -18.51 -2.93 -3.44
CA ALA A 41 -18.29 -4.01 -4.41
C ALA A 41 -16.81 -4.19 -4.76
N PHE A 42 -16.01 -3.10 -4.69
CA PHE A 42 -14.59 -3.15 -5.05
C PHE A 42 -13.76 -3.98 -4.06
N LEU A 43 -14.17 -4.03 -2.78
CA LEU A 43 -13.52 -4.89 -1.79
C LEU A 43 -13.84 -6.38 -2.02
N LEU A 44 -15.03 -6.71 -2.51
CA LEU A 44 -15.42 -8.09 -2.80
C LEU A 44 -14.71 -8.63 -4.05
N ASP A 45 -14.47 -7.79 -5.06
CA ASP A 45 -13.69 -8.18 -6.25
C ASP A 45 -12.20 -8.40 -5.95
N ILE A 46 -11.62 -7.60 -5.06
CA ILE A 46 -10.22 -7.75 -4.65
C ILE A 46 -10.01 -8.93 -3.68
N PHE A 47 -11.03 -9.26 -2.87
CA PHE A 47 -10.96 -10.33 -1.88
C PHE A 47 -12.07 -11.38 -2.10
N PRO A 48 -11.85 -12.40 -2.95
CA PRO A 48 -12.89 -13.37 -3.32
C PRO A 48 -13.41 -14.26 -2.18
N GLN A 49 -12.70 -14.33 -1.03
CA GLN A 49 -13.14 -15.05 0.17
C GLN A 49 -13.79 -14.15 1.23
N PHE A 50 -14.02 -12.86 0.96
CA PHE A 50 -14.47 -11.92 1.98
C PHE A 50 -15.96 -12.15 2.30
N LYS A 51 -16.24 -12.69 3.49
CA LYS A 51 -17.59 -12.65 4.07
C LYS A 51 -17.77 -11.33 4.81
N LEU A 52 -18.67 -10.53 4.27
CA LEU A 52 -19.24 -9.32 4.86
C LEU A 52 -19.45 -9.42 6.39
N LEU A 53 -18.81 -8.53 7.15
CA LEU A 53 -18.88 -8.42 8.63
C LEU A 53 -18.54 -9.69 9.43
N ASP A 54 -17.72 -10.60 8.90
CA ASP A 54 -17.21 -11.73 9.67
C ASP A 54 -15.86 -11.39 10.36
N VAL A 55 -15.71 -11.75 11.64
CA VAL A 55 -14.50 -11.46 12.44
C VAL A 55 -13.26 -12.10 11.80
N GLN A 56 -13.39 -13.28 11.20
CA GLN A 56 -12.27 -13.95 10.52
C GLN A 56 -11.89 -13.21 9.23
N SER A 57 -12.87 -12.71 8.48
CA SER A 57 -12.64 -11.89 7.29
C SER A 57 -11.99 -10.55 7.64
N PHE A 58 -12.29 -9.98 8.82
CA PHE A 58 -11.63 -8.77 9.31
C PHE A 58 -10.11 -8.96 9.48
N PHE A 59 -9.70 -10.00 10.20
CA PHE A 59 -8.27 -10.29 10.39
C PHE A 59 -7.58 -10.66 9.08
N TYR A 60 -8.28 -11.37 8.18
CA TYR A 60 -7.76 -11.67 6.85
C TYR A 60 -7.48 -10.38 6.05
N GLY A 61 -8.42 -9.43 6.02
CA GLY A 61 -8.24 -8.14 5.35
C GLY A 61 -7.14 -7.27 5.99
N LEU A 62 -7.02 -7.31 7.32
CA LEU A 62 -5.98 -6.57 8.05
C LEU A 62 -4.56 -7.11 7.77
N ILE A 63 -4.42 -8.43 7.66
CA ILE A 63 -3.14 -9.05 7.29
C ILE A 63 -2.84 -8.80 5.81
N ALA A 64 -3.83 -8.99 4.94
CA ALA A 64 -3.65 -8.78 3.51
C ALA A 64 -3.26 -7.34 3.18
N SER A 65 -3.90 -6.34 3.80
CA SER A 65 -3.53 -4.93 3.64
C SER A 65 -2.08 -4.63 4.09
N GLY A 66 -1.60 -5.30 5.14
CA GLY A 66 -0.20 -5.24 5.55
C GLY A 66 0.76 -5.80 4.48
N VAL A 67 0.45 -6.98 3.92
CA VAL A 67 1.25 -7.61 2.85
C VAL A 67 1.27 -6.74 1.58
N TYR A 68 0.12 -6.15 1.21
CA TYR A 68 0.06 -5.18 0.11
C TYR A 68 0.95 -3.96 0.38
N GLY A 69 0.94 -3.43 1.62
CA GLY A 69 1.84 -2.35 2.03
C GLY A 69 3.32 -2.68 1.82
N TRP A 70 3.75 -3.90 2.17
CA TRP A 70 5.13 -4.34 1.92
C TRP A 70 5.50 -4.35 0.45
N ILE A 71 4.63 -4.89 -0.42
CA ILE A 71 4.89 -4.96 -1.87
C ILE A 71 5.00 -3.55 -2.45
N VAL A 72 4.07 -2.67 -2.08
CA VAL A 72 4.04 -1.27 -2.54
C VAL A 72 5.29 -0.52 -2.08
N SER A 73 5.67 -0.65 -0.81
CA SER A 73 6.88 -0.01 -0.28
C SER A 73 8.16 -0.55 -0.92
N ALA A 74 8.31 -1.87 -1.07
CA ALA A 74 9.48 -2.45 -1.69
C ALA A 74 9.66 -1.93 -3.13
N THR A 75 8.57 -1.89 -3.88
CA THR A 75 8.55 -1.35 -5.25
C THR A 75 8.93 0.13 -5.25
N PHE A 76 8.31 0.94 -4.38
CA PHE A 76 8.57 2.37 -4.31
C PHE A 76 10.03 2.70 -3.93
N VAL A 77 10.57 2.04 -2.90
CA VAL A 77 11.95 2.27 -2.44
C VAL A 77 12.96 1.83 -3.50
N LEU A 78 12.70 0.72 -4.19
CA LEU A 78 13.54 0.26 -5.29
C LEU A 78 13.59 1.31 -6.39
N PHE A 79 12.45 1.83 -6.84
CA PHE A 79 12.43 2.88 -7.86
C PHE A 79 13.06 4.16 -7.35
N TYR A 80 12.78 4.60 -6.12
CA TYR A 80 13.34 5.83 -5.54
C TYR A 80 14.87 5.79 -5.49
N ASN A 81 15.44 4.65 -5.09
CA ASN A 81 16.89 4.48 -4.99
C ASN A 81 17.56 4.23 -6.36
N LEU A 82 16.86 3.64 -7.33
CA LEU A 82 17.39 3.34 -8.66
C LEU A 82 17.31 4.52 -9.63
N TRP A 83 16.30 5.40 -9.49
CA TRP A 83 16.05 6.53 -10.38
C TRP A 83 17.25 7.48 -10.57
N PRO A 84 18.02 7.84 -9.52
CA PRO A 84 19.19 8.70 -9.68
C PRO A 84 20.26 8.08 -10.58
N THR A 85 20.48 6.76 -10.45
CA THR A 85 21.42 6.02 -11.29
C THR A 85 20.94 5.97 -12.74
N VAL A 86 19.66 5.68 -12.96
CA VAL A 86 19.07 5.64 -14.31
C VAL A 86 19.11 7.02 -14.98
N ALA A 87 18.74 8.09 -14.25
CA ALA A 87 18.79 9.46 -14.74
C ALA A 87 20.23 9.87 -15.13
N GLY A 88 21.22 9.53 -14.30
CA GLY A 88 22.63 9.77 -14.62
C GLY A 88 23.11 9.02 -15.86
N LEU A 89 22.65 7.79 -16.06
CA LEU A 89 23.01 6.97 -17.22
C LEU A 89 22.38 7.49 -18.52
N LEU A 90 21.12 7.96 -18.46
CA LEU A 90 20.43 8.60 -19.58
C LEU A 90 21.07 9.94 -19.94
N TRP A 91 21.42 10.76 -18.94
CA TRP A 91 22.10 12.05 -19.16
C TRP A 91 23.47 11.87 -19.84
N ARG A 92 24.26 10.87 -19.42
CA ARG A 92 25.54 10.53 -20.05
C ARG A 92 25.42 9.99 -21.47
N ARG A 93 24.26 9.43 -21.85
CA ARG A 93 23.99 8.95 -23.21
C ARG A 93 23.47 10.07 -24.13
N ALA A 94 23.00 11.18 -23.57
CA ALA A 94 22.44 12.30 -24.31
C ALA A 94 23.44 13.46 -24.55
N ALA A 95 24.57 13.46 -23.83
CA ALA A 95 25.70 14.39 -23.99
C ALA A 95 26.82 13.76 -24.83
#